data_AF-A0A7G1N9T6-F1
#
_entry.id   AF-A0A7G1N9T6-F1
#
_cell.length_a   1.000
_cell.length_b   1.000
_cell.length_c   1.000
_cell.angle_alpha   90.00
_cell.angle_beta   90.00
_cell.angle_gamma   90.00
#
_symmetry.space_group_name_H-M   'P 1'
#
loop_
_entity.id
_entity.type
_entity.pdbx_description
1 polymer ?
#
loop_
_entity_poly.entity_id
_entity_poly.type
_entity_poly.pdbx_seq_one_letter_code
_entity_poly.pdbx_strand_id
1 'polypeptide(L)'
;MVLTAAEADGLTVDGQPFGGEVRLAADLGPASAGRVAYRERRLVVLVREGAWGVRDFDPESPARRGVRRSARHPPHPRWAVPGRTPYDTGRTVRVPNPTCGSAGSGLGRGAS
;
A
#
# COMPACT_ATOMS: atom_id res chain seq x y z
N MET A 1 -3.77 -11.88 -12.88
CA MET A 1 -4.05 -13.10 -12.09
C MET A 1 -5.43 -13.64 -12.47
N VAL A 2 -5.72 -14.93 -12.29
CA VAL A 2 -7.09 -15.50 -12.45
C VAL A 2 -7.65 -15.83 -11.08
N LEU A 3 -8.89 -15.44 -10.81
CA LEU A 3 -9.67 -15.84 -9.64
C LEU A 3 -10.69 -16.88 -10.09
N THR A 4 -10.72 -18.01 -9.40
CA THR A 4 -11.71 -19.08 -9.58
C THR A 4 -12.49 -19.24 -8.28
N ALA A 5 -13.82 -19.26 -8.35
CA ALA A 5 -14.70 -19.42 -7.19
C ALA A 5 -16.02 -20.09 -7.58
N ALA A 6 -16.69 -20.72 -6.63
CA ALA A 6 -18.08 -21.15 -6.76
C ALA A 6 -19.01 -20.05 -6.22
N GLU A 7 -20.26 -19.99 -6.71
CA GLU A 7 -21.25 -19.05 -6.19
C GLU A 7 -21.53 -19.28 -4.68
N ALA A 8 -21.43 -20.53 -4.23
CA ALA A 8 -21.53 -20.90 -2.83
C ALA A 8 -20.44 -20.28 -1.93
N ASP A 9 -19.33 -19.82 -2.51
CA ASP A 9 -18.28 -19.10 -1.78
C ASP A 9 -18.75 -17.68 -1.38
N GLY A 10 -19.87 -17.20 -1.94
CA GLY A 10 -20.47 -15.91 -1.58
C GLY A 10 -19.63 -14.70 -1.97
N LEU A 11 -18.73 -14.87 -2.94
CA LEU A 11 -17.92 -13.80 -3.50
C LEU A 11 -18.77 -12.93 -4.44
N THR A 12 -18.45 -11.65 -4.46
CA THR A 12 -18.97 -10.72 -5.46
C THR A 12 -17.82 -10.09 -6.22
N VAL A 13 -18.03 -9.86 -7.53
CA VAL A 13 -17.13 -9.12 -8.41
C VAL A 13 -17.94 -7.96 -8.98
N ASP A 14 -17.43 -6.74 -8.82
CA ASP A 14 -18.15 -5.51 -9.23
C ASP A 14 -19.56 -5.39 -8.61
N GLY A 15 -19.74 -5.97 -7.41
CA GLY A 15 -21.01 -5.98 -6.69
C GLY A 15 -22.03 -7.04 -7.14
N GLN A 16 -21.68 -7.91 -8.09
CA GLN A 16 -22.52 -9.02 -8.54
C GLN A 16 -22.03 -10.34 -7.94
N PRO A 17 -22.93 -11.26 -7.50
CA PRO A 17 -22.55 -12.62 -7.11
C PRO A 17 -21.72 -13.29 -8.20
N PHE A 18 -20.66 -13.98 -7.78
CA PHE A 18 -19.66 -14.52 -8.70
C PHE A 18 -19.43 -16.02 -8.49
N GLY A 19 -19.50 -16.77 -9.57
CA GLY A 19 -19.03 -18.14 -9.70
C GLY A 19 -18.43 -18.36 -11.09
N GLY A 20 -17.32 -19.10 -11.18
CA GLY A 20 -16.55 -19.32 -12.39
C GLY A 20 -15.14 -18.72 -12.30
N GLU A 21 -14.61 -18.29 -13.45
CA GLU A 21 -13.25 -17.73 -13.56
C GLU A 21 -13.27 -16.29 -14.06
N VAL A 22 -12.48 -15.42 -13.43
CA VAL A 22 -12.32 -14.02 -13.86
C VAL A 22 -10.85 -13.61 -13.83
N ARG A 23 -10.43 -12.86 -14.85
CA ARG A 23 -9.11 -12.21 -14.87
C ARG A 23 -9.14 -10.94 -14.03
N LEU A 24 -8.27 -10.90 -13.03
CA LEU A 24 -8.05 -9.75 -12.17
C LEU A 24 -6.77 -9.01 -12.56
N ALA A 25 -6.87 -7.68 -12.57
CA ALA A 25 -5.78 -6.74 -12.65
C ALA A 25 -5.53 -6.12 -11.26
N ALA A 26 -4.44 -5.36 -11.11
CA ALA A 26 -4.22 -4.60 -9.88
C ALA A 26 -5.32 -3.54 -9.70
N ASP A 27 -5.85 -3.43 -8.48
CA ASP A 27 -6.76 -2.35 -8.12
C ASP A 27 -5.95 -1.04 -7.95
N LEU A 28 -6.32 -0.02 -8.72
CA LEU A 28 -5.65 1.29 -8.71
C LEU A 28 -6.35 2.31 -7.78
N GLY A 29 -7.53 1.97 -7.27
CA GLY A 29 -8.37 2.83 -6.46
C GLY A 29 -8.16 2.67 -4.94
N PRO A 30 -8.95 3.41 -4.13
CA PRO A 30 -8.97 3.19 -2.68
C PRO A 30 -9.42 1.76 -2.36
N ALA A 31 -8.96 1.21 -1.23
CA ALA A 31 -9.27 -0.16 -0.82
C ALA A 31 -10.79 -0.45 -0.71
N SER A 32 -11.60 0.57 -0.41
CA SER A 32 -13.07 0.47 -0.37
C SER A 32 -13.71 0.25 -1.75
N ALA A 33 -12.99 0.54 -2.83
CA ALA A 33 -13.40 0.35 -4.21
C ALA A 33 -12.79 -0.93 -4.84
N GLY A 34 -12.24 -1.84 -4.02
CA GLY A 34 -11.71 -3.12 -4.49
C GLY A 34 -12.79 -3.92 -5.23
N ARG A 35 -12.39 -4.49 -6.36
CA ARG A 35 -13.30 -5.17 -7.31
C ARG A 35 -14.00 -6.39 -6.73
N VAL A 36 -13.26 -7.14 -5.90
CA VAL A 36 -13.72 -8.39 -5.30
C VAL A 36 -14.13 -8.13 -3.85
N ALA A 37 -15.28 -8.64 -3.45
CA ALA A 37 -15.77 -8.51 -2.08
C ALA A 37 -16.35 -9.82 -1.56
N TYR A 38 -16.19 -10.01 -0.25
CA TYR A 38 -16.81 -11.08 0.52
C TYR A 38 -17.56 -10.43 1.69
N ARG A 39 -18.89 -10.39 1.60
CA ARG A 39 -19.74 -9.61 2.52
C ARG A 39 -19.27 -8.14 2.57
N GLU A 40 -18.88 -7.63 3.75
CA GLU A 40 -18.40 -6.25 3.93
C GLU A 40 -16.90 -6.07 3.64
N ARG A 41 -16.16 -7.18 3.49
CA ARG A 41 -14.71 -7.16 3.27
C ARG A 41 -14.38 -6.97 1.80
N ARG A 42 -13.29 -6.25 1.52
CA ARG A 42 -12.78 -6.05 0.16
C ARG A 42 -11.46 -6.78 -0.02
N LEU A 43 -11.35 -7.59 -1.07
CA LEU A 43 -10.10 -8.24 -1.45
C LEU A 43 -9.44 -7.37 -2.53
N VAL A 44 -8.38 -6.66 -2.13
CA VAL A 44 -7.69 -5.70 -3.00
C VAL A 44 -6.47 -6.36 -3.63
N VAL A 45 -6.47 -6.43 -4.96
CA VAL A 45 -5.37 -7.02 -5.72
C VAL A 45 -4.29 -5.97 -5.95
N LEU A 46 -3.05 -6.30 -5.60
CA LEU A 46 -1.89 -5.44 -5.68
C LEU A 46 -0.83 -6.07 -6.59
N VAL A 47 -0.08 -5.25 -7.30
CA VAL A 47 1.19 -5.66 -7.91
C VAL A 47 2.28 -4.73 -7.42
N ARG A 48 3.28 -5.28 -6.73
CA ARG A 48 4.44 -4.54 -6.24
C ARG A 48 5.71 -5.26 -6.64
N GLU A 49 6.64 -4.54 -7.28
CA GLU A 49 7.92 -5.11 -7.72
C GLU A 49 7.74 -6.37 -8.59
N GLY A 50 6.67 -6.41 -9.39
CA GLY A 50 6.31 -7.56 -10.24
C GLY A 50 5.63 -8.73 -9.52
N ALA A 51 5.55 -8.71 -8.18
CA ALA A 51 4.86 -9.72 -7.40
C ALA A 51 3.38 -9.37 -7.20
N TRP A 52 2.51 -10.37 -7.38
CA TRP A 52 1.08 -10.26 -7.10
C TRP A 52 0.81 -10.50 -5.62
N GLY A 53 -0.07 -9.68 -5.04
CA GLY A 53 -0.56 -9.85 -3.67
C GLY A 53 -2.04 -9.53 -3.56
N VAL A 54 -2.69 -10.11 -2.56
CA VAL A 54 -4.08 -9.79 -2.20
C VAL A 54 -4.09 -9.27 -0.77
N ARG A 55 -4.71 -8.10 -0.56
CA ARG A 55 -4.92 -7.54 0.76
C ARG A 55 -6.39 -7.71 1.14
N ASP A 56 -6.64 -8.40 2.25
CA ASP A 56 -7.95 -8.39 2.91
C ASP A 56 -8.15 -7.03 3.62
N PHE A 57 -9.10 -6.25 3.11
CA PHE A 57 -9.57 -5.03 3.74
C PHE A 57 -10.85 -5.34 4.50
N ASP A 58 -10.69 -5.56 5.81
CA ASP A 58 -11.79 -5.70 6.75
C ASP A 58 -12.05 -4.36 7.45
N PRO A 59 -13.20 -3.69 7.21
CA PRO A 59 -13.57 -2.46 7.90
C PRO A 59 -13.73 -2.67 9.41
N GLU A 60 -14.09 -3.88 9.84
CA GLU A 60 -14.31 -4.28 11.23
C GLU A 60 -13.04 -4.81 11.91
N SER A 61 -11.90 -4.83 11.21
CA SER A 61 -10.63 -5.32 11.74
C SER A 61 -10.31 -4.66 13.11
N PRO A 62 -10.06 -5.44 14.17
CA PRO A 62 -9.71 -4.89 15.49
C PRO A 62 -8.48 -3.98 15.45
N ALA A 63 -7.51 -4.27 14.58
CA ALA A 63 -6.36 -3.40 14.36
C ALA A 63 -6.77 -2.04 13.76
N ARG A 64 -7.75 -2.01 12.85
CA ARG A 64 -8.29 -0.77 12.28
C ARG A 64 -9.12 0.01 13.30
N ARG A 65 -9.99 -0.68 14.05
CA ARG A 65 -10.88 -0.06 15.05
C ARG A 65 -10.15 0.37 16.33
N GLY A 66 -9.10 -0.35 16.72
CA GLY A 66 -8.32 -0.10 17.94
C GLY A 66 -7.23 0.95 17.79
N VAL A 67 -6.80 1.27 16.56
CA VAL A 67 -5.83 2.35 16.34
C VAL A 67 -6.52 3.70 16.53
N ARG A 68 -6.27 4.31 17.70
CA ARG A 68 -6.50 5.75 17.86
C ARG A 68 -5.63 6.50 16.85
N ARG A 69 -6.17 7.59 16.29
CA ARG A 69 -5.39 8.50 15.43
C ARG A 69 -4.05 8.79 16.11
N SER A 70 -2.96 8.56 15.38
CA SER A 70 -1.63 8.92 15.86
C SER A 70 -1.64 10.41 16.21
N ALA A 71 -1.10 10.73 17.38
CA ALA A 71 -0.96 12.12 17.79
C ALA A 71 -0.10 12.83 16.73
N ARG A 72 -0.71 13.81 16.05
CA ARG A 72 -0.01 14.67 15.12
C ARG A 72 0.33 15.94 15.86
N HIS A 73 1.62 16.18 16.07
CA HIS A 73 2.04 17.47 16.60
C HIS A 73 1.71 18.56 15.57
N PRO A 74 1.09 19.68 15.98
CA PRO A 74 0.85 20.78 15.08
C PRO A 74 2.20 21.31 14.54
N PRO A 75 2.25 21.77 13.28
CA PRO A 75 3.45 22.41 12.76
C PRO A 75 3.89 23.53 13.70
N HIS A 76 5.13 23.49 14.17
CA HIS A 76 5.69 24.52 15.03
C HIS A 76 6.91 25.14 14.32
N PRO A 77 6.98 26.48 14.15
CA PRO A 77 8.07 27.14 13.43
C PRO A 77 9.47 26.80 13.98
N ARG A 78 9.60 26.66 15.31
CA ARG A 78 10.84 26.18 15.96
C ARG A 78 11.36 24.81 15.50
N TRP A 79 10.51 23.97 14.89
CA TRP A 79 10.89 22.66 14.34
C TRP A 79 11.13 22.70 12.84
N ALA A 80 10.90 23.85 12.20
CA ALA A 80 11.19 24.09 10.80
C ALA A 80 12.52 24.86 10.70
N VAL A 81 13.60 24.13 10.40
CA VAL A 81 14.90 24.73 10.12
C VAL A 81 15.11 24.79 8.60
N PRO A 82 15.58 25.92 8.03
CA PRO A 82 15.95 25.99 6.62
C PRO A 82 16.99 24.93 6.29
N GLY A 83 16.65 24.00 5.39
CA GLY A 83 17.59 23.00 4.92
C GLY A 83 18.60 23.63 3.96
N ARG A 84 19.89 23.51 4.26
CA ARG A 84 20.95 23.82 3.30
C ARG A 84 22.07 22.81 3.52
N THR A 85 22.48 22.08 2.48
CA THR A 85 23.84 21.56 2.23
C THR A 85 23.78 20.73 0.93
N PRO A 86 24.26 21.24 -0.21
CA PRO A 86 24.68 20.38 -1.31
C PRO A 86 25.98 19.68 -0.92
N TYR A 87 26.09 18.39 -1.20
CA TYR A 87 27.36 17.67 -1.07
C TYR A 87 28.25 18.00 -2.28
N ASP A 88 29.53 18.30 -2.04
CA ASP A 88 30.49 18.63 -3.10
C ASP A 88 30.80 17.43 -4.02
N THR A 89 30.60 16.22 -3.51
CA THR A 89 30.76 14.96 -4.24
C THR A 89 29.63 14.00 -3.92
N GLY A 90 29.14 13.28 -4.93
CA GLY A 90 28.19 12.19 -4.73
C GLY A 90 28.81 11.08 -3.89
N ARG A 91 28.16 10.73 -2.78
CA ARG A 91 28.57 9.61 -1.91
C ARG A 91 27.40 8.67 -1.68
N THR A 92 27.68 7.37 -1.65
CA THR A 92 26.69 6.34 -1.32
C THR A 92 26.79 5.99 0.15
N VAL A 93 25.69 6.14 0.90
CA VAL A 93 25.61 5.71 2.30
C VAL A 93 24.62 4.55 2.40
N ARG A 94 25.04 3.45 3.06
CA ARG A 94 24.13 2.35 3.39
C ARG A 94 23.32 2.73 4.62
N VAL A 95 22.01 2.75 4.47
CA VAL A 95 21.08 2.94 5.57
C VAL A 95 20.55 1.56 5.96
N PRO A 96 20.75 1.11 7.21
CA PRO A 96 20.13 -0.13 7.69
C PRO A 96 18.62 -0.01 7.61
N ASN A 97 17.98 -0.91 6.86
CA ASN A 97 16.53 -1.00 6.81
C ASN A 97 16.10 -2.16 7.75
N PRO A 98 15.24 -1.90 8.75
CA PRO A 98 14.89 -2.88 9.78
C PRO A 98 14.04 -4.06 9.28
N THR A 99 13.57 -4.08 8.03
CA THR A 99 12.71 -5.17 7.52
C THR A 99 13.05 -5.72 6.12
N CYS A 100 14.03 -5.15 5.42
CA CYS A 100 14.58 -5.71 4.18
C CYS A 100 15.98 -5.13 3.96
N GLY A 101 16.89 -5.81 3.27
CA GLY A 101 18.32 -5.46 3.18
C GLY A 101 18.63 -3.99 2.85
N SER A 102 19.84 -3.56 3.23
CA SER A 102 20.31 -2.17 3.11
C SER A 102 19.97 -1.57 1.73
N ALA A 103 19.08 -0.57 1.70
CA ALA A 103 18.83 0.23 0.52
C ALA A 103 19.85 1.36 0.49
N GLY A 104 20.65 1.45 -0.57
CA GLY A 104 21.50 2.62 -0.80
C GLY A 104 20.61 3.81 -1.19
N SER A 105 20.67 4.89 -0.42
CA SER A 105 20.03 6.15 -0.81
C SER A 105 21.05 7.00 -1.56
N GLY A 106 20.75 7.35 -2.81
CA GLY A 106 21.57 8.23 -3.63
C GLY A 106 21.29 9.70 -3.28
N LEU A 107 22.33 10.43 -2.89
CA LEU A 107 22.27 11.89 -2.70
C LEU A 107 23.03 12.54 -3.86
N GLY A 108 22.29 13.05 -4.85
CA GLY A 108 22.84 13.72 -6.03
C GLY A 108 21.85 14.74 -6.60
N ARG A 109 22.37 15.80 -7.23
CA ARG A 109 21.56 16.85 -7.87
C ARG A 109 20.69 16.26 -8.98
N GLY A 110 19.40 16.58 -8.97
CA GLY A 110 18.58 16.51 -10.18
C GLY A 110 19.06 17.56 -11.17
N ALA A 111 19.46 17.12 -12.37
CA ALA A 111 19.49 17.93 -13.58
C ALA A 111 18.07 17.94 -14.16
N SER A 112 17.51 19.01 -14.73
CA SER A 112 18.03 20.29 -15.19
C SER A 112 17.01 21.39 -14.89
#